data_AF-A0A930A6C0-F1
#
_entry.id   AF-A0A930A6C0-F1
#
_cell.length_a   1.000
_cell.length_b   1.000
_cell.length_c   1.000
_cell.angle_alpha   90.00
_cell.angle_beta   90.00
_cell.angle_gamma   90.00
#
_symmetry.space_group_name_H-M   'P 1'
#
loop_
_entity.id
_entity.type
_entity.pdbx_description
1 polymer ?
#
loop_
_entity_poly.entity_id
_entity_poly.type
_entity_poly.pdbx_seq_one_letter_code
_entity_poly.pdbx_strand_id
1 'polypeptide(L)'
;MAKFKQAFLYYRARTQTVIGVALLAIIAAVSVFHFFLFNTEMDKLRERIVQNDETYTEIKWKMIDATLRDADFLADITAKNTSEHIVADIEKQYPDKEVLRSELEQSKELTPQFAEILVSNIENRFLYNIDNYDNSLIVMNRERIIADMDPSTSDLGRDTSNSDRDKEYNPILYKKAMDAIIRQHDSSRLIFYEPVANSNHNHVIINEMKLSALRNVYINEGLEGLSSYVFLAPYYITNKGDIFGTPDYNNKGFTNNHKFIIIQRFNIADIMQSVHPGLLDSIDKERDAIDRDIQNQMGFKAITYLATLGINIFALFCVIFFLSSTHRKNRCPRLEPFSEREQ
;
A
#
# COMPACT_ATOMS: atom_id res chain seq x y z
N MET A 1 -66.07 51.16 -31.94
CA MET A 1 -64.93 50.36 -32.48
C MET A 1 -63.58 50.66 -31.82
N ALA A 2 -63.16 51.92 -31.65
CA ALA A 2 -61.82 52.26 -31.13
C ALA A 2 -61.51 51.75 -29.70
N LYS A 3 -62.47 51.87 -28.75
CA LYS A 3 -62.31 51.37 -27.37
C LYS A 3 -62.12 49.84 -27.29
N PHE A 4 -62.81 49.09 -28.15
CA PHE A 4 -62.72 47.63 -28.22
C PHE A 4 -61.34 47.18 -28.74
N LYS A 5 -60.80 47.90 -29.73
CA LYS A 5 -59.45 47.68 -30.28
C LYS A 5 -58.36 47.97 -29.24
N GLN A 6 -58.51 49.03 -28.45
CA GLN A 6 -57.58 49.35 -27.34
C GLN A 6 -57.62 48.30 -26.23
N ALA A 7 -58.81 47.87 -25.80
CA ALA A 7 -58.97 46.82 -24.79
C ALA A 7 -58.35 45.49 -25.24
N PHE A 8 -58.56 45.11 -26.51
CA PHE A 8 -57.97 43.91 -27.11
C PHE A 8 -56.43 43.98 -27.18
N LEU A 9 -55.86 45.12 -27.60
CA LEU A 9 -54.41 45.33 -27.64
C LEU A 9 -53.79 45.31 -26.24
N TYR A 10 -54.46 45.90 -25.25
CA TYR A 10 -54.04 45.89 -23.85
C TYR A 10 -54.04 44.47 -23.27
N TYR A 11 -55.12 43.70 -23.50
CA TYR A 11 -55.20 42.31 -23.03
C TYR A 11 -54.13 41.43 -23.69
N ARG A 12 -53.92 41.58 -25.02
CA ARG A 12 -52.87 40.86 -25.75
C ARG A 12 -51.47 41.18 -25.20
N ALA A 13 -51.18 42.44 -24.94
CA ALA A 13 -49.91 42.87 -24.35
C ALA A 13 -49.68 42.26 -22.96
N ARG A 14 -50.69 42.32 -22.09
CA ARG A 14 -50.63 41.76 -20.74
C ARG A 14 -50.40 40.25 -20.76
N THR A 15 -51.12 39.53 -21.62
CA THR A 15 -50.94 38.07 -21.78
C THR A 15 -49.54 37.73 -22.27
N GLN A 16 -48.99 38.50 -23.23
CA GLN A 16 -47.61 38.32 -23.70
C GLN A 16 -46.56 38.57 -22.62
N THR A 17 -46.75 39.58 -21.76
CA THR A 17 -45.86 39.83 -20.62
C THR A 17 -45.91 38.70 -19.60
N VAL A 18 -47.11 38.20 -19.25
CA VAL A 18 -47.28 37.07 -18.32
C VAL A 18 -46.58 35.82 -18.87
N ILE A 19 -46.76 35.51 -20.16
CA ILE A 19 -46.09 34.37 -20.81
C ILE A 19 -44.57 34.54 -20.75
N GLY A 20 -44.03 35.72 -21.09
CA GLY A 20 -42.58 35.94 -21.04
C GLY A 20 -41.99 35.83 -19.64
N VAL A 21 -42.67 36.35 -18.61
CA VAL A 21 -42.25 36.20 -17.21
C VAL A 21 -42.29 34.74 -16.77
N ALA A 22 -43.33 34.00 -17.14
CA ALA A 22 -43.42 32.56 -16.84
C ALA A 22 -42.27 31.77 -17.51
N LEU A 23 -41.94 32.08 -18.77
CA LEU A 23 -40.81 31.45 -19.46
C LEU A 23 -39.47 31.76 -18.79
N LEU A 24 -39.25 32.99 -18.32
CA LEU A 24 -38.05 33.34 -17.55
C LEU A 24 -37.93 32.53 -16.26
N ALA A 25 -39.03 32.37 -15.52
CA ALA A 25 -39.06 31.56 -14.31
C ALA A 25 -38.76 30.08 -14.60
N ILE A 26 -39.30 29.53 -15.68
CA ILE A 26 -39.02 28.15 -16.11
C ILE A 26 -37.54 27.98 -16.50
N ILE A 27 -36.98 28.88 -17.30
CA ILE A 27 -35.57 28.82 -17.71
C ILE A 27 -34.65 28.88 -16.48
N ALA A 28 -34.96 29.75 -15.52
CA ALA A 28 -34.21 29.86 -14.28
C ALA A 28 -34.28 28.56 -13.46
N ALA A 29 -35.49 28.00 -13.26
CA ALA A 29 -35.68 26.76 -12.52
C ALA A 29 -34.95 25.57 -13.18
N VAL A 30 -35.05 25.43 -14.51
CA VAL A 30 -34.37 24.38 -15.27
C VAL A 30 -32.85 24.53 -15.19
N SER A 31 -32.34 25.76 -15.22
CA SER A 31 -30.90 26.04 -15.10
C SER A 31 -30.36 25.67 -13.72
N VAL A 32 -31.07 26.04 -12.65
CA VAL A 32 -30.70 25.68 -11.27
C VAL A 32 -30.73 24.17 -11.08
N PHE A 33 -31.78 23.51 -11.58
CA PHE A 33 -31.90 22.05 -11.50
C PHE A 33 -30.78 21.34 -12.27
N HIS A 34 -30.44 21.79 -13.48
CA HIS A 34 -29.31 21.25 -14.24
C HIS A 34 -27.98 21.45 -13.54
N PHE A 35 -27.75 22.61 -12.94
CA PHE A 35 -26.53 22.87 -12.16
C PHE A 35 -26.41 21.91 -10.96
N PHE A 36 -27.53 21.68 -10.25
CA PHE A 36 -27.55 20.73 -9.14
C PHE A 36 -27.24 19.30 -9.59
N LEU A 37 -27.87 18.84 -10.68
CA LEU A 37 -27.59 17.52 -11.26
C LEU A 37 -26.13 17.39 -11.68
N PHE A 38 -25.61 18.39 -12.38
CA PHE A 38 -24.21 18.42 -12.82
C PHE A 38 -23.25 18.27 -11.64
N ASN A 39 -23.39 19.10 -10.59
CA ASN A 39 -22.51 19.01 -9.42
C ASN A 39 -22.62 17.65 -8.73
N THR A 40 -23.83 17.14 -8.54
CA THR A 40 -24.06 15.82 -7.92
C THR A 40 -23.37 14.70 -8.71
N GLU A 41 -23.44 14.75 -10.04
CA GLU A 41 -22.77 13.75 -10.88
C GLU A 41 -21.25 13.91 -10.87
N MET A 42 -20.74 15.14 -10.85
CA MET A 42 -19.31 15.41 -10.77
C MET A 42 -18.71 14.94 -9.45
N ASP A 43 -19.43 15.14 -8.34
CA ASP A 43 -18.99 14.67 -7.03
C ASP A 43 -18.97 13.14 -6.97
N LYS A 44 -19.97 12.45 -7.55
CA LYS A 44 -19.95 10.98 -7.69
C LYS A 44 -18.76 10.47 -8.51
N LEU A 45 -18.39 11.18 -9.57
CA LEU A 45 -17.24 10.79 -10.40
C LEU A 45 -15.91 11.01 -9.65
N ARG A 46 -15.78 12.12 -8.90
CA ARG A 46 -14.61 12.36 -8.03
C ARG A 46 -14.50 11.30 -6.94
N GLU A 47 -15.61 10.95 -6.30
CA GLU A 47 -15.65 9.90 -5.28
C GLU A 47 -15.19 8.55 -5.86
N ARG A 48 -15.59 8.22 -7.10
CA ARG A 48 -15.10 7.01 -7.77
C ARG A 48 -13.60 6.99 -7.98
N ILE A 49 -12.95 8.12 -8.28
CA ILE A 49 -11.49 8.18 -8.42
C ILE A 49 -10.82 7.85 -7.08
N VAL A 50 -11.30 8.44 -5.98
CA VAL A 50 -10.77 8.16 -4.63
C VAL A 50 -10.98 6.69 -4.26
N GLN A 51 -12.19 6.16 -4.47
CA GLN A 51 -12.50 4.75 -4.21
C GLN A 51 -11.66 3.81 -5.08
N ASN A 52 -11.37 4.19 -6.33
CA ASN A 52 -10.51 3.43 -7.23
C ASN A 52 -9.09 3.35 -6.66
N ASP A 53 -8.50 4.48 -6.25
CA ASP A 53 -7.15 4.51 -5.67
C ASP A 53 -7.05 3.68 -4.38
N GLU A 54 -8.04 3.80 -3.48
CA GLU A 54 -8.12 2.98 -2.25
C GLU A 54 -8.24 1.48 -2.56
N THR A 55 -9.07 1.12 -3.54
CA THR A 55 -9.29 -0.27 -3.96
C THR A 55 -8.02 -0.89 -4.52
N TYR A 56 -7.34 -0.19 -5.44
CA TYR A 56 -6.13 -0.70 -6.07
C TYR A 56 -4.95 -0.76 -5.08
N THR A 57 -4.86 0.18 -4.15
CA THR A 57 -3.90 0.11 -3.03
C THR A 57 -4.12 -1.13 -2.16
N GLU A 58 -5.38 -1.44 -1.83
CA GLU A 58 -5.72 -2.63 -1.04
C GLU A 58 -5.46 -3.94 -1.81
N ILE A 59 -5.73 -3.97 -3.12
CA ILE A 59 -5.43 -5.13 -3.98
C ILE A 59 -3.92 -5.41 -3.97
N LYS A 60 -3.09 -4.39 -4.16
CA LYS A 60 -1.63 -4.56 -4.12
C LYS A 60 -1.15 -5.04 -2.75
N TRP A 61 -1.66 -4.46 -1.67
CA TRP A 61 -1.30 -4.91 -0.33
C TRP A 61 -1.67 -6.37 -0.08
N LYS A 62 -2.87 -6.80 -0.50
CA LYS A 62 -3.28 -8.21 -0.39
C LYS A 62 -2.37 -9.15 -1.17
N MET A 63 -1.90 -8.73 -2.34
CA MET A 63 -0.92 -9.49 -3.10
C MET A 63 0.40 -9.63 -2.32
N ILE A 64 0.90 -8.53 -1.76
CA ILE A 64 2.12 -8.53 -0.94
C ILE A 64 1.95 -9.43 0.29
N ASP A 65 0.83 -9.32 1.03
CA ASP A 65 0.55 -10.18 2.20
C ASP A 65 0.50 -11.66 1.81
N ALA A 66 -0.14 -12.00 0.67
CA ALA A 66 -0.16 -13.37 0.16
C ALA A 66 1.25 -13.88 -0.18
N THR A 67 2.02 -13.11 -0.95
CA THR A 67 3.41 -13.46 -1.30
C THR A 67 4.29 -13.60 -0.06
N LEU A 68 4.09 -12.75 0.94
CA LEU A 68 4.83 -12.79 2.21
C LEU A 68 4.54 -14.08 2.98
N ARG A 69 3.28 -14.52 3.04
CA ARG A 69 2.91 -15.79 3.69
C ARG A 69 3.44 -17.00 2.94
N ASP A 70 3.40 -16.97 1.61
CA ASP A 70 3.96 -18.04 0.79
C ASP A 70 5.48 -18.12 0.96
N ALA A 71 6.16 -16.96 1.00
CA ALA A 71 7.58 -16.87 1.25
C ALA A 71 7.96 -17.37 2.64
N ASP A 72 7.21 -16.98 3.69
CA ASP A 72 7.41 -17.45 5.06
C ASP A 72 7.28 -18.97 5.17
N PHE A 73 6.26 -19.54 4.52
CA PHE A 73 6.06 -20.99 4.47
C PHE A 73 7.20 -21.72 3.76
N LEU A 74 7.63 -21.23 2.60
CA LEU A 74 8.77 -21.83 1.88
C LEU A 74 10.08 -21.64 2.63
N ALA A 75 10.24 -20.52 3.33
CA ALA A 75 11.41 -20.23 4.13
C ALA A 75 11.51 -21.20 5.32
N ASP A 76 10.39 -21.49 5.99
CA ASP A 76 10.31 -22.52 7.05
C ASP A 76 10.70 -23.91 6.52
N ILE A 77 10.15 -24.32 5.37
CA ILE A 77 10.53 -25.60 4.72
C ILE A 77 12.02 -25.63 4.40
N THR A 78 12.58 -24.53 3.90
CA THR A 78 13.98 -24.46 3.51
C THR A 78 14.89 -24.54 4.73
N ALA A 79 14.59 -23.79 5.78
CA ALA A 79 15.31 -23.86 7.06
C ALA A 79 15.22 -25.25 7.69
N LYS A 80 14.05 -25.89 7.62
CA LYS A 80 13.84 -27.28 8.06
C LYS A 80 14.71 -28.27 7.31
N ASN A 81 14.66 -28.26 5.98
CA ASN A 81 15.44 -29.21 5.16
C ASN A 81 16.94 -29.04 5.43
N THR A 82 17.42 -27.80 5.51
CA THR A 82 18.82 -27.51 5.85
C THR A 82 19.16 -28.01 7.25
N SER A 83 18.28 -27.82 8.23
CA SER A 83 18.47 -28.35 9.58
C SER A 83 18.61 -29.88 9.59
N GLU A 84 17.78 -30.59 8.81
CA GLU A 84 17.86 -32.05 8.70
C GLU A 84 19.17 -32.52 8.07
N HIS A 85 19.68 -31.80 7.06
CA HIS A 85 20.98 -32.09 6.46
C HIS A 85 22.16 -31.82 7.40
N ILE A 86 22.16 -30.68 8.10
CA ILE A 86 23.18 -30.36 9.11
C ILE A 86 23.23 -31.46 10.17
N VAL A 87 22.07 -31.90 10.68
CA VAL A 87 22.00 -33.00 11.66
C VAL A 87 22.60 -34.27 11.07
N ALA A 88 22.21 -34.66 9.85
CA ALA A 88 22.73 -35.86 9.21
C ALA A 88 24.26 -35.81 9.02
N ASP A 89 24.81 -34.66 8.65
CA ASP A 89 26.25 -34.48 8.49
C ASP A 89 26.99 -34.48 9.84
N ILE A 90 26.39 -33.92 10.90
CA ILE A 90 26.93 -34.02 12.26
C ILE A 90 26.97 -35.49 12.70
N GLU A 91 25.88 -36.25 12.56
CA GLU A 91 25.85 -37.68 12.94
C GLU A 91 26.89 -38.51 12.16
N LYS A 92 27.16 -38.13 10.90
CA LYS A 92 28.14 -38.79 10.05
C LYS A 92 29.58 -38.45 10.43
N GLN A 93 29.87 -37.17 10.71
CA GLN A 93 31.22 -36.68 10.96
C GLN A 93 31.64 -36.75 12.44
N TYR A 94 30.66 -36.74 13.35
CA TYR A 94 30.84 -36.87 14.79
C TYR A 94 30.03 -38.06 15.33
N PRO A 95 30.45 -39.32 15.08
CA PRO A 95 29.79 -40.51 15.65
C PRO A 95 29.77 -40.52 17.19
N ASP A 96 30.78 -39.89 17.81
CA ASP A 96 30.79 -39.58 19.23
C ASP A 96 30.49 -38.09 19.46
N LYS A 97 29.27 -37.80 19.93
CA LYS A 97 28.79 -36.44 20.17
C LYS A 97 29.51 -35.73 21.31
N GLU A 98 30.19 -36.45 22.21
CA GLU A 98 30.97 -35.82 23.29
C GLU A 98 32.19 -35.07 22.78
N VAL A 99 32.72 -35.47 21.61
CA VAL A 99 33.78 -34.73 20.91
C VAL A 99 33.26 -33.35 20.50
N LEU A 100 32.13 -33.30 19.79
CA LEU A 100 31.52 -32.03 19.37
C LEU A 100 31.12 -31.18 20.58
N ARG A 101 30.57 -31.79 21.64
CA ARG A 101 30.24 -31.06 22.87
C ARG A 101 31.49 -30.41 23.48
N SER A 102 32.57 -31.17 23.60
CA SER A 102 33.84 -30.66 24.12
C SER A 102 34.40 -29.53 23.26
N GLU A 103 34.31 -29.64 21.93
CA GLU A 103 34.73 -28.59 20.99
C GLU A 103 33.96 -27.28 21.20
N LEU A 104 32.63 -27.37 21.37
CA LEU A 104 31.76 -26.21 21.60
C LEU A 104 31.93 -25.58 23.00
N GLU A 105 32.32 -26.36 24.00
CA GLU A 105 32.54 -25.88 25.38
C GLU A 105 33.93 -25.25 25.58
N GLN A 106 34.96 -25.80 24.95
CA GLN A 106 36.36 -25.37 25.15
C GLN A 106 36.72 -24.09 24.40
N SER A 107 35.99 -23.80 23.32
CA SER A 107 36.36 -22.75 22.36
C SER A 107 35.15 -21.92 21.97
N LYS A 108 35.32 -20.60 21.98
CA LYS A 108 34.39 -19.69 21.30
C LYS A 108 34.57 -19.74 19.78
N GLU A 109 35.58 -20.36 19.22
CA GLU A 109 35.69 -20.51 17.76
C GLU A 109 35.24 -21.92 17.35
N LEU A 110 34.51 -22.01 16.23
CA LEU A 110 34.13 -23.30 15.67
C LEU A 110 35.39 -24.01 15.17
N THR A 111 35.47 -25.32 15.36
CA THR A 111 36.51 -26.11 14.71
C THR A 111 36.32 -26.08 13.19
N PRO A 112 37.40 -26.15 12.38
CA PRO A 112 37.29 -26.11 10.93
C PRO A 112 36.34 -27.18 10.38
N GLN A 113 36.34 -28.37 10.98
CA GLN A 113 35.47 -29.48 10.61
C GLN A 113 33.99 -29.14 10.85
N PHE A 114 33.64 -28.60 12.02
CA PHE A 114 32.26 -28.21 12.31
C PHE A 114 31.82 -27.01 11.48
N ALA A 115 32.71 -26.03 11.26
CA ALA A 115 32.45 -24.89 10.38
C ALA A 115 32.15 -25.34 8.94
N GLU A 116 32.90 -26.31 8.41
CA GLU A 116 32.67 -26.87 7.07
C GLU A 116 31.28 -27.52 6.94
N ILE A 117 30.81 -28.23 7.98
CA ILE A 117 29.44 -28.77 8.00
C ILE A 117 28.41 -27.67 7.87
N LEU A 118 28.55 -26.59 8.66
CA LEU A 118 27.57 -25.49 8.62
C LEU A 118 27.60 -24.78 7.26
N VAL A 119 28.79 -24.41 6.79
CA VAL A 119 28.99 -23.65 5.54
C VAL A 119 28.49 -24.43 4.34
N SER A 120 28.91 -25.69 4.16
CA SER A 120 28.50 -26.52 3.02
C SER A 120 26.99 -26.75 2.94
N ASN A 121 26.28 -26.64 4.07
CA ASN A 121 24.84 -26.78 4.12
C ASN A 121 24.07 -25.48 3.83
N ILE A 122 24.68 -24.30 4.00
CA ILE A 122 24.01 -23.01 3.76
C ILE A 122 24.52 -22.28 2.51
N GLU A 123 25.70 -22.65 2.02
CA GLU A 123 26.31 -22.04 0.84
C GLU A 123 25.43 -22.21 -0.40
N ASN A 124 25.29 -21.15 -1.19
CA ASN A 124 24.49 -21.10 -2.42
C ASN A 124 23.01 -21.49 -2.24
N ARG A 125 22.48 -21.40 -1.01
CA ARG A 125 21.06 -21.63 -0.73
C ARG A 125 20.34 -20.32 -0.52
N PHE A 126 19.66 -19.88 -1.57
CA PHE A 126 18.89 -18.65 -1.59
C PHE A 126 17.41 -18.94 -1.81
N LEU A 127 16.54 -18.25 -1.07
CA LEU A 127 15.11 -18.36 -1.28
C LEU A 127 14.76 -17.83 -2.68
N TYR A 128 13.94 -18.58 -3.43
CA TYR A 128 13.57 -18.28 -4.82
C TYR A 128 14.76 -18.10 -5.79
N ASN A 129 15.96 -18.60 -5.47
CA ASN A 129 17.19 -18.38 -6.24
C ASN A 129 17.57 -16.89 -6.39
N ILE A 130 17.17 -16.05 -5.44
CA ILE A 130 17.57 -14.63 -5.40
C ILE A 130 18.95 -14.56 -4.73
N ASP A 131 20.00 -14.53 -5.56
CA ASP A 131 21.40 -14.59 -5.14
C ASP A 131 21.87 -13.29 -4.44
N ASN A 132 21.38 -13.09 -3.22
CA ASN A 132 21.79 -12.03 -2.31
C ASN A 132 21.66 -12.50 -0.84
N TYR A 133 22.28 -11.76 0.06
CA TYR A 133 22.37 -12.17 1.47
C TYR A 133 21.07 -12.01 2.25
N ASP A 134 20.21 -11.06 1.88
CA ASP A 134 18.89 -10.88 2.48
C ASP A 134 17.94 -12.06 2.22
N ASN A 135 18.26 -12.90 1.23
CA ASN A 135 17.50 -14.11 0.89
C ASN A 135 18.27 -15.40 1.17
N SER A 136 19.30 -15.36 2.02
CA SER A 136 20.17 -16.51 2.34
C SER A 136 19.91 -17.12 3.73
N LEU A 137 20.50 -18.30 3.97
CA LEU A 137 20.45 -18.99 5.26
C LEU A 137 21.56 -18.51 6.21
N ILE A 138 21.22 -18.41 7.49
CA ILE A 138 22.19 -18.24 8.57
C ILE A 138 22.02 -19.33 9.64
N VAL A 139 23.07 -19.62 10.36
CA VAL A 139 23.04 -20.50 11.54
C VAL A 139 23.45 -19.68 12.75
N MET A 140 22.64 -19.71 13.79
CA MET A 140 22.95 -19.10 15.07
C MET A 140 22.84 -20.11 16.21
N ASN A 141 23.58 -19.84 17.29
CA ASN A 141 23.24 -20.34 18.60
C ASN A 141 22.52 -19.22 19.39
N ARG A 142 22.14 -19.48 20.65
CA ARG A 142 21.41 -18.47 21.44
C ARG A 142 22.21 -17.20 21.71
N GLU A 143 23.54 -17.28 21.69
CA GLU A 143 24.44 -16.19 22.05
C GLU A 143 24.97 -15.44 20.84
N ARG A 144 24.95 -15.99 19.62
CA ARG A 144 25.58 -15.38 18.45
C ARG A 144 25.23 -16.10 17.15
N ILE A 145 25.47 -15.39 16.05
CA ILE A 145 25.54 -16.01 14.72
C ILE A 145 26.87 -16.78 14.62
N ILE A 146 26.76 -18.04 14.18
CA ILE A 146 27.89 -18.98 14.10
C ILE A 146 28.27 -19.32 12.65
N ALA A 147 27.36 -19.14 11.69
CA ALA A 147 27.66 -19.22 10.27
C ALA A 147 26.73 -18.29 9.47
N ASP A 148 27.31 -17.53 8.54
CA ASP A 148 26.62 -16.65 7.60
C ASP A 148 27.43 -16.64 6.28
N MET A 149 26.75 -16.53 5.14
CA MET A 149 27.36 -16.43 3.81
C MET A 149 27.66 -14.99 3.40
N ASP A 150 27.15 -14.00 4.12
CA ASP A 150 27.35 -12.59 3.81
C ASP A 150 28.80 -12.14 4.14
N PRO A 151 29.62 -11.79 3.14
CA PRO A 151 31.01 -11.38 3.30
C PRO A 151 31.14 -9.97 3.89
N SER A 152 30.06 -9.18 3.86
CA SER A 152 30.02 -7.85 4.50
C SER A 152 29.86 -7.97 6.01
N THR A 153 29.64 -9.18 6.53
CA THR A 153 29.35 -9.36 7.93
C THR A 153 30.58 -9.31 8.83
N SER A 154 30.52 -8.33 9.73
CA SER A 154 30.99 -8.39 11.11
C SER A 154 30.17 -9.37 11.99
N ASP A 155 29.31 -10.22 11.41
CA ASP A 155 28.29 -11.02 12.09
C ASP A 155 28.78 -12.40 12.52
N LEU A 156 29.83 -12.94 11.89
CA LEU A 156 30.51 -14.14 12.38
C LEU A 156 31.09 -13.86 13.78
N GLY A 157 30.45 -14.40 14.81
CA GLY A 157 30.80 -14.12 16.20
C GLY A 157 30.09 -12.92 16.83
N ARG A 158 29.21 -12.22 16.10
CA ARG A 158 28.42 -11.10 16.64
C ARG A 158 27.50 -11.60 17.73
N ASP A 159 27.69 -11.00 18.91
CA ASP A 159 26.98 -11.39 20.10
C ASP A 159 25.52 -10.93 19.95
N THR A 160 24.58 -11.84 20.18
CA THR A 160 23.16 -11.50 20.31
C THR A 160 22.88 -10.81 21.64
N SER A 161 23.91 -10.54 22.47
CA SER A 161 23.80 -9.74 23.69
C SER A 161 23.47 -8.26 23.42
N ASN A 162 23.06 -7.55 24.48
CA ASN A 162 22.49 -6.21 24.36
C ASN A 162 23.41 -5.17 23.69
N SER A 163 24.74 -5.28 23.80
CA SER A 163 25.66 -4.23 23.33
C SER A 163 25.76 -4.12 21.81
N ASP A 164 25.57 -5.22 21.07
CA ASP A 164 25.59 -5.20 19.60
C ASP A 164 24.19 -4.99 19.02
N ARG A 165 23.13 -5.27 19.79
CA ARG A 165 21.75 -4.90 19.45
C ARG A 165 21.56 -3.39 19.32
N ASP A 166 22.25 -2.61 20.16
CA ASP A 166 22.11 -1.15 20.20
C ASP A 166 22.80 -0.42 19.03
N LYS A 167 23.60 -1.13 18.23
CA LYS A 167 24.32 -0.59 17.06
C LYS A 167 23.58 -0.79 15.74
N GLU A 168 22.49 -1.56 15.74
CA GLU A 168 21.64 -1.75 14.57
C GLU A 168 20.94 -0.46 14.16
N TYR A 169 20.56 -0.36 12.88
CA TYR A 169 19.77 0.77 12.39
C TYR A 169 18.44 0.91 13.17
N ASN A 170 17.72 -0.21 13.33
CA ASN A 170 16.50 -0.29 14.12
C ASN A 170 16.69 -1.24 15.33
N PRO A 171 17.30 -0.77 16.43
CA PRO A 171 17.70 -1.62 17.55
C PRO A 171 16.50 -2.20 18.30
N ILE A 172 15.36 -1.48 18.31
CA ILE A 172 14.14 -1.90 19.00
C ILE A 172 13.52 -3.10 18.28
N LEU A 173 13.39 -3.02 16.95
CA LEU A 173 12.81 -4.10 16.17
C LEU A 173 13.74 -5.31 16.14
N TYR A 174 15.05 -5.10 15.99
CA TYR A 174 16.05 -6.17 16.08
C TYR A 174 15.97 -6.93 17.41
N LYS A 175 15.93 -6.20 18.54
CA LYS A 175 15.81 -6.82 19.88
C LYS A 175 14.56 -7.69 19.99
N LYS A 176 13.43 -7.23 19.45
CA LYS A 176 12.17 -7.99 19.45
C LYS A 176 12.26 -9.24 18.57
N ALA A 177 12.88 -9.14 17.39
CA ALA A 177 13.08 -10.27 16.49
C ALA A 177 13.97 -11.35 17.15
N MET A 178 15.11 -10.94 17.72
CA MET A 178 16.01 -11.88 18.41
C MET A 178 15.36 -12.51 19.65
N ASP A 179 14.60 -11.74 20.44
CA ASP A 179 13.86 -12.29 21.59
C ASP A 179 12.79 -13.30 21.16
N ALA A 180 12.11 -13.09 20.04
CA ALA A 180 11.13 -14.03 19.50
C ALA A 180 11.78 -15.35 19.08
N ILE A 181 12.92 -15.28 18.39
CA ILE A 181 13.71 -16.45 17.97
C ILE A 181 14.27 -17.21 19.18
N ILE A 182 14.95 -16.54 20.10
CA ILE A 182 15.64 -17.21 21.22
C ILE A 182 14.64 -17.85 22.19
N ARG A 183 13.53 -17.17 22.48
CA ARG A 183 12.55 -17.65 23.46
C ARG A 183 11.51 -18.60 22.87
N GLN A 184 11.48 -18.74 21.53
CA GLN A 184 10.47 -19.52 20.81
C GLN A 184 9.03 -19.09 21.16
N HIS A 185 8.84 -17.82 21.54
CA HIS A 185 7.52 -17.29 21.84
C HIS A 185 6.81 -16.98 20.52
N ASP A 186 5.70 -17.68 20.26
CA ASP A 186 4.83 -17.50 19.10
C ASP A 186 5.46 -17.93 17.77
N SER A 187 5.60 -19.24 17.57
CA SER A 187 5.96 -19.85 16.26
C SER A 187 4.96 -19.58 15.13
N SER A 188 3.87 -18.87 15.41
CA SER A 188 2.85 -18.46 14.41
C SER A 188 2.95 -16.99 14.01
N ARG A 189 3.98 -16.26 14.44
CA ARG A 189 4.18 -14.84 14.09
C ARG A 189 5.32 -14.68 13.10
N LEU A 190 5.09 -13.82 12.11
CA LEU A 190 6.12 -13.31 11.22
C LEU A 190 7.17 -12.54 12.02
N ILE A 191 8.43 -12.94 11.88
CA ILE A 191 9.57 -12.29 12.52
C ILE A 191 10.30 -11.49 11.45
N PHE A 192 10.58 -10.23 11.73
CA PHE A 192 11.34 -9.38 10.81
C PHE A 192 12.02 -8.25 11.57
N TYR A 193 13.05 -7.69 10.95
CA TYR A 193 13.79 -6.54 11.43
C TYR A 193 14.25 -5.67 10.26
N GLU A 194 14.90 -4.57 10.58
CA GLU A 194 15.35 -3.58 9.61
C GLU A 194 16.86 -3.35 9.79
N PRO A 195 17.71 -4.14 9.09
CA PRO A 195 19.17 -4.08 9.24
C PRO A 195 19.79 -2.81 8.66
N VAL A 196 19.20 -2.27 7.59
CA VAL A 196 19.79 -1.18 6.81
C VAL A 196 18.83 0.01 6.73
N ALA A 197 19.40 1.20 6.68
CA ALA A 197 18.62 2.40 6.46
C ALA A 197 17.98 2.37 5.06
N ASN A 198 16.70 2.75 5.00
CA ASN A 198 16.01 2.92 3.72
C ASN A 198 16.62 4.11 2.93
N SER A 199 16.62 4.03 1.59
CA SER A 199 17.03 5.13 0.71
C SER A 199 16.14 6.37 0.85
N ASN A 200 14.88 6.17 1.24
CA ASN A 200 13.93 7.23 1.49
C ASN A 200 14.25 8.00 2.78
N HIS A 201 14.51 9.31 2.66
CA HIS A 201 14.84 10.17 3.80
C HIS A 201 13.66 10.38 4.77
N ASN A 202 12.44 10.12 4.31
CA ASN A 202 11.21 10.22 5.11
C ASN A 202 10.71 8.85 5.59
N HIS A 203 11.59 7.84 5.63
CA HIS A 203 11.22 6.48 6.00
C HIS A 203 10.58 6.39 7.39
N VAL A 204 9.45 5.68 7.46
CA VAL A 204 8.72 5.44 8.70
C VAL A 204 9.30 4.22 9.39
N ILE A 205 10.15 4.46 10.40
CA ILE A 205 10.70 3.41 11.25
C ILE A 205 9.59 2.81 12.12
N ILE A 206 9.34 1.51 11.98
CA ILE A 206 8.38 0.78 12.82
C ILE A 206 9.10 0.02 13.94
N ASN A 207 8.48 0.02 15.12
CA ASN A 207 9.04 -0.62 16.33
C ASN A 207 8.30 -1.90 16.71
N GLU A 208 7.35 -2.37 15.89
CA GLU A 208 6.50 -3.52 16.17
C GLU A 208 6.51 -4.52 15.02
N MET A 209 6.67 -5.82 15.34
CA MET A 209 6.53 -6.92 14.38
C MET A 209 5.05 -7.20 14.09
N LYS A 210 4.37 -6.27 13.41
CA LYS A 210 2.97 -6.38 13.02
C LYS A 210 2.80 -6.11 11.53
N LEU A 211 2.04 -6.98 10.88
CA LEU A 211 1.69 -6.85 9.47
C LEU A 211 0.97 -5.52 9.15
N SER A 212 0.16 -4.99 10.08
CA SER A 212 -0.49 -3.68 9.92
C SER A 212 0.49 -2.51 9.92
N ALA A 213 1.64 -2.63 10.60
CA ALA A 213 2.66 -1.60 10.60
C ALA A 213 3.39 -1.57 9.24
N LEU A 214 3.73 -2.75 8.71
CA LEU A 214 4.28 -2.90 7.35
C LEU A 214 3.30 -2.39 6.28
N ARG A 215 1.99 -2.63 6.45
CA ARG A 215 0.95 -2.07 5.56
C ARG A 215 1.03 -0.55 5.50
N ASN A 216 1.24 0.11 6.64
CA ASN A 216 1.33 1.56 6.67
C ASN A 216 2.60 2.08 6.00
N VAL A 217 3.73 1.38 6.16
CA VAL A 217 4.97 1.68 5.42
C VAL A 217 4.70 1.57 3.92
N TYR A 218 4.09 0.47 3.47
CA TYR A 218 3.74 0.27 2.07
C TYR A 218 2.81 1.35 1.50
N ILE A 219 1.77 1.74 2.24
CA ILE A 219 0.83 2.77 1.77
C ILE A 219 1.53 4.12 1.60
N ASN A 220 2.47 4.46 2.49
CA ASN A 220 3.13 5.75 2.47
C ASN A 220 4.33 5.81 1.51
N GLU A 221 5.02 4.69 1.30
CA GLU A 221 6.34 4.64 0.66
C GLU A 221 6.42 3.63 -0.49
N GLY A 222 5.37 2.85 -0.73
CA GLY A 222 5.34 1.81 -1.74
C GLY A 222 6.25 0.62 -1.40
N LEU A 223 6.63 -0.12 -2.45
CA LEU A 223 7.50 -1.30 -2.32
C LEU A 223 8.92 -0.93 -1.86
N GLU A 224 9.40 0.27 -2.19
CA GLU A 224 10.70 0.78 -1.74
C GLU A 224 10.76 0.90 -0.21
N GLY A 225 9.67 1.33 0.44
CA GLY A 225 9.62 1.36 1.90
C GLY A 225 9.78 -0.03 2.54
N LEU A 226 9.37 -1.10 1.83
CA LEU A 226 9.50 -2.47 2.32
C LEU A 226 10.88 -3.09 2.07
N SER A 227 11.74 -2.48 1.25
CA SER A 227 13.03 -3.05 0.87
C SER A 227 14.05 -3.07 2.02
N SER A 228 13.88 -2.22 3.03
CA SER A 228 14.76 -2.22 4.21
C SER A 228 14.46 -3.34 5.22
N TYR A 229 13.35 -4.08 5.05
CA TYR A 229 12.92 -5.10 6.01
C TYR A 229 13.33 -6.50 5.57
N VAL A 230 13.99 -7.22 6.49
CA VAL A 230 14.38 -8.62 6.32
C VAL A 230 13.54 -9.49 7.26
N PHE A 231 12.86 -10.47 6.67
CA PHE A 231 12.05 -11.45 7.37
C PHE A 231 12.89 -12.67 7.72
N LEU A 232 12.55 -13.29 8.85
CA LEU A 232 13.31 -14.36 9.47
C LEU A 232 12.38 -15.56 9.73
N ALA A 233 12.63 -16.67 9.07
CA ALA A 233 11.95 -17.94 9.34
C ALA A 233 12.90 -18.89 10.10
N PRO A 234 12.82 -18.95 11.44
CA PRO A 234 13.70 -19.80 12.24
C PRO A 234 13.18 -21.25 12.29
N TYR A 235 14.09 -22.20 12.09
CA TYR A 235 13.89 -23.61 12.36
C TYR A 235 14.92 -24.11 13.38
N TYR A 236 14.45 -24.92 14.32
CA TYR A 236 15.24 -25.38 15.46
C TYR A 236 15.65 -26.83 15.25
N ILE A 237 16.95 -27.14 15.41
CA ILE A 237 17.47 -28.52 15.21
C ILE A 237 16.67 -29.56 16.01
N THR A 238 16.24 -29.20 17.22
CA THR A 238 15.21 -29.97 17.93
C THR A 238 14.15 -29.03 18.49
N ASN A 239 12.94 -29.52 18.75
CA ASN A 239 11.85 -28.68 19.26
C ASN A 239 11.96 -28.35 20.75
N LYS A 240 12.69 -29.14 21.55
CA LYS A 240 12.67 -29.04 23.02
C LYS A 240 14.04 -29.14 23.69
N GLY A 241 15.12 -29.17 22.93
CA GLY A 241 16.47 -29.23 23.47
C GLY A 241 17.55 -28.87 22.45
N ASP A 242 18.79 -29.21 22.77
CA ASP A 242 19.91 -29.14 21.84
C ASP A 242 20.14 -30.49 21.13
N ILE A 243 21.15 -30.53 20.26
CA ILE A 243 21.56 -31.73 19.51
C ILE A 243 22.08 -32.87 20.41
N PHE A 244 22.37 -32.55 21.66
CA PHE A 244 22.91 -33.45 22.68
C PHE A 244 21.84 -34.04 23.60
N GLY A 245 20.57 -33.61 23.45
CA GLY A 245 19.46 -34.05 24.29
C GLY A 245 19.26 -33.24 25.57
N THR A 246 19.99 -32.13 25.75
CA THR A 246 19.79 -31.21 26.88
C THR A 246 18.51 -30.41 26.64
N PRO A 247 17.50 -30.51 27.51
CA PRO A 247 16.22 -29.82 27.30
C PRO A 247 16.38 -28.30 27.40
N ASP A 248 15.55 -27.55 26.68
CA ASP A 248 15.51 -26.08 26.67
C ASP A 248 15.01 -25.48 28.00
N TYR A 249 14.24 -26.27 28.76
CA TYR A 249 13.69 -25.91 30.06
C TYR A 249 13.86 -27.08 31.04
N ASN A 250 14.24 -26.78 32.28
CA ASN A 250 14.26 -27.74 33.38
C ASN A 250 13.54 -27.18 34.62
N ASN A 251 13.60 -27.89 35.73
CA ASN A 251 12.94 -27.50 36.99
C ASN A 251 13.42 -26.15 37.57
N LYS A 252 14.52 -25.59 37.05
CA LYS A 252 15.09 -24.28 37.43
C LYS A 252 14.79 -23.18 36.40
N GLY A 253 14.01 -23.49 35.36
CA GLY A 253 13.67 -22.56 34.29
C GLY A 253 14.45 -22.81 33.00
N PHE A 254 14.72 -21.75 32.24
CA PHE A 254 15.43 -21.80 30.97
C PHE A 254 16.89 -22.25 31.18
N THR A 255 17.33 -23.27 30.46
CA THR A 255 18.70 -23.80 30.50
C THR A 255 19.57 -23.13 29.46
N ASN A 256 20.85 -22.85 29.71
CA ASN A 256 21.77 -22.48 28.63
C ASN A 256 22.31 -23.76 27.99
N ASN A 257 21.80 -24.14 26.81
CA ASN A 257 22.18 -25.35 26.07
C ASN A 257 22.73 -24.99 24.68
N HIS A 258 23.30 -25.96 23.97
CA HIS A 258 23.88 -25.75 22.62
C HIS A 258 22.80 -25.76 21.54
N LYS A 259 21.76 -24.94 21.73
CA LYS A 259 20.67 -24.83 20.77
C LYS A 259 21.17 -24.20 19.48
N PHE A 260 21.02 -24.92 18.38
CA PHE A 260 21.24 -24.41 17.04
C PHE A 260 19.92 -24.04 16.39
N ILE A 261 19.94 -22.90 15.71
CA ILE A 261 18.80 -22.29 15.04
C ILE A 261 19.25 -21.97 13.62
N ILE A 262 18.58 -22.57 12.65
CA ILE A 262 18.77 -22.28 11.23
C ILE A 262 17.73 -21.24 10.87
N ILE A 263 18.12 -20.13 10.25
CA ILE A 263 17.17 -19.07 9.90
C ILE A 263 17.28 -18.82 8.40
N GLN A 264 16.16 -18.96 7.70
CA GLN A 264 16.05 -18.47 6.33
C GLN A 264 15.66 -17.00 6.38
N ARG A 265 16.55 -16.14 5.87
CA ARG A 265 16.24 -14.74 5.62
C ARG A 265 15.49 -14.60 4.31
N PHE A 266 14.59 -13.62 4.21
CA PHE A 266 14.02 -13.22 2.93
C PHE A 266 13.58 -11.76 2.94
N ASN A 267 13.60 -11.14 1.76
CA ASN A 267 13.16 -9.77 1.53
C ASN A 267 11.95 -9.75 0.59
N ILE A 268 10.85 -9.14 1.02
CA ILE A 268 9.61 -9.14 0.23
C ILE A 268 9.73 -8.28 -1.05
N ALA A 269 10.52 -7.20 -1.02
CA ALA A 269 10.72 -6.36 -2.20
C ALA A 269 11.48 -7.13 -3.29
N ASP A 270 12.53 -7.87 -2.90
CA ASP A 270 13.30 -8.70 -3.82
C ASP A 270 12.45 -9.81 -4.44
N ILE A 271 11.62 -10.48 -3.64
CA ILE A 271 10.72 -11.53 -4.11
C ILE A 271 9.72 -10.96 -5.10
N MET A 272 9.09 -9.83 -4.79
CA MET A 272 8.14 -9.18 -5.69
C MET A 272 8.79 -8.79 -7.02
N GLN A 273 10.05 -8.31 -7.00
CA GLN A 273 10.78 -7.94 -8.21
C GLN A 273 11.22 -9.16 -9.04
N SER A 274 11.64 -10.24 -8.38
CA SER A 274 12.24 -11.40 -9.03
C SER A 274 11.21 -12.44 -9.48
N VAL A 275 10.22 -12.72 -8.64
CA VAL A 275 9.20 -13.76 -8.86
C VAL A 275 7.96 -13.20 -9.58
N HIS A 276 7.63 -11.93 -9.33
CA HIS A 276 6.44 -11.28 -9.87
C HIS A 276 6.76 -9.97 -10.64
N PRO A 277 7.71 -9.98 -11.59
CA PRO A 277 8.16 -8.77 -12.26
C PRO A 277 7.02 -8.05 -12.98
N GLY A 278 6.87 -6.75 -12.71
CA GLY A 278 5.85 -5.90 -13.33
C GLY A 278 4.41 -6.16 -12.88
N LEU A 279 4.18 -7.02 -11.87
CA LEU A 279 2.84 -7.27 -11.37
C LEU A 279 2.21 -6.00 -10.79
N LEU A 280 2.94 -5.30 -9.90
CA LEU A 280 2.44 -4.05 -9.30
C LEU A 280 2.24 -2.95 -10.37
N ASP A 281 3.13 -2.87 -11.36
CA ASP A 281 3.01 -1.93 -12.48
C ASP A 281 1.80 -2.22 -13.37
N SER A 282 1.43 -3.49 -13.53
CA SER A 282 0.24 -3.86 -14.31
C SER A 282 -1.04 -3.44 -13.59
N ILE A 283 -1.07 -3.57 -12.27
CA ILE A 283 -2.15 -3.08 -11.40
C ILE A 283 -2.23 -1.54 -11.46
N ASP A 284 -1.09 -0.83 -11.47
CA ASP A 284 -1.05 0.63 -11.67
C ASP A 284 -1.60 1.06 -13.03
N LYS A 285 -1.20 0.36 -14.11
CA LYS A 285 -1.69 0.66 -15.46
C LYS A 285 -3.20 0.48 -15.58
N GLU A 286 -3.76 -0.53 -14.90
CA GLU A 286 -5.20 -0.76 -14.87
C GLU A 286 -5.93 0.35 -14.10
N ARG A 287 -5.43 0.73 -12.92
CA ARG A 287 -5.94 1.88 -12.16
C ARG A 287 -5.95 3.15 -13.02
N ASP A 288 -4.83 3.48 -13.65
CA ASP A 288 -4.65 4.68 -14.46
C ASP A 288 -5.53 4.67 -15.74
N ALA A 289 -5.88 3.49 -16.25
CA ALA A 289 -6.81 3.34 -17.37
C ALA A 289 -8.25 3.67 -16.92
N ILE A 290 -8.66 3.19 -15.74
CA ILE A 290 -9.97 3.48 -15.15
C ILE A 290 -10.08 4.96 -14.79
N ASP A 291 -9.05 5.55 -14.18
CA ASP A 291 -9.06 6.98 -13.84
C ASP A 291 -9.16 7.86 -15.08
N ARG A 292 -8.48 7.49 -16.18
CA ARG A 292 -8.66 8.18 -17.47
C ARG A 292 -10.07 8.05 -18.01
N ASP A 293 -10.69 6.89 -17.92
CA ASP A 293 -12.08 6.73 -18.34
C ASP A 293 -13.02 7.63 -17.53
N ILE A 294 -12.85 7.67 -16.20
CA ILE A 294 -13.63 8.55 -15.32
C ILE A 294 -13.41 10.02 -15.66
N GLN A 295 -12.16 10.44 -15.88
CA GLN A 295 -11.83 11.81 -16.29
C GLN A 295 -12.43 12.17 -17.66
N ASN A 296 -12.42 11.24 -18.62
CA ASN A 296 -13.07 11.42 -19.92
C ASN A 296 -14.59 11.59 -19.76
N GLN A 297 -15.22 10.80 -18.88
CA GLN A 297 -16.65 10.95 -18.56
C GLN A 297 -16.94 12.31 -17.91
N MET A 298 -16.10 12.77 -16.98
CA MET A 298 -16.20 14.11 -16.38
C MET A 298 -16.09 15.21 -17.44
N GLY A 299 -15.11 15.10 -18.35
CA GLY A 299 -14.91 16.04 -19.45
C GLY A 299 -16.12 16.08 -20.39
N PHE A 300 -16.64 14.92 -20.79
CA PHE A 300 -17.83 14.83 -21.63
C PHE A 300 -19.05 15.50 -20.96
N LYS A 301 -19.30 15.21 -19.68
CA LYS A 301 -20.39 15.83 -18.92
C LYS A 301 -20.25 17.34 -18.79
N ALA A 302 -19.03 17.84 -18.55
CA ALA A 302 -18.76 19.27 -18.49
C ALA A 302 -19.06 19.96 -19.83
N ILE A 303 -18.69 19.34 -20.96
CA ILE A 303 -19.00 19.85 -22.30
C ILE A 303 -20.52 19.87 -22.52
N THR A 304 -21.23 18.80 -22.18
CA THR A 304 -22.70 18.75 -22.30
C THR A 304 -23.38 19.81 -21.43
N TYR A 305 -22.89 20.05 -20.21
CA TYR A 305 -23.38 21.10 -19.33
C TYR A 305 -23.17 22.49 -19.95
N LEU A 306 -21.97 22.79 -20.46
CA LEU A 306 -21.68 24.05 -21.13
C LEU A 306 -22.56 24.27 -22.36
N ALA A 307 -22.81 23.24 -23.16
CA ALA A 307 -23.72 23.31 -24.30
C ALA A 307 -25.15 23.64 -23.86
N THR A 308 -25.64 22.99 -22.80
CA THR A 308 -26.97 23.24 -22.24
C THR A 308 -27.10 24.66 -21.68
N LEU A 309 -26.05 25.14 -21.00
CA LEU A 309 -25.97 26.52 -20.50
C LEU A 309 -25.99 27.53 -21.66
N GLY A 310 -25.29 27.26 -22.76
CA GLY A 310 -25.34 28.07 -23.97
C GLY A 310 -26.74 28.17 -24.58
N ILE A 311 -27.47 27.04 -24.63
CA ILE A 311 -28.87 26.99 -25.08
C ILE A 311 -29.77 27.82 -24.16
N ASN A 312 -29.60 27.71 -22.84
CA ASN A 312 -30.38 28.48 -21.86
C ASN A 312 -30.12 29.99 -21.97
N ILE A 313 -28.87 30.41 -22.17
CA ILE A 313 -28.51 31.81 -22.42
C ILE A 313 -29.16 32.31 -23.70
N PHE A 314 -29.10 31.54 -24.79
CA PHE A 314 -29.74 31.90 -26.05
C PHE A 314 -31.26 32.05 -25.90
N ALA A 315 -31.91 31.10 -25.23
CA ALA A 315 -33.34 31.16 -24.93
C ALA A 315 -33.70 32.41 -24.10
N LEU A 316 -32.88 32.75 -23.11
CA LEU A 316 -33.02 33.96 -22.32
C LEU A 316 -32.99 35.22 -23.19
N PHE A 317 -32.03 35.32 -24.12
CA PHE A 317 -31.96 36.43 -25.08
C PHE A 317 -33.21 36.53 -25.95
N CYS A 318 -33.73 35.41 -26.46
CA CYS A 318 -34.96 35.38 -27.26
C CYS A 318 -36.17 35.90 -26.46
N VAL A 319 -36.31 35.48 -25.19
CA VAL A 319 -37.41 35.92 -24.32
C VAL A 319 -37.31 37.41 -24.00
N ILE A 320 -36.10 37.91 -23.69
CA ILE A 320 -35.86 39.35 -23.44
C ILE A 320 -36.17 40.19 -24.68
N PHE A 321 -35.73 39.75 -25.87
CA PHE A 321 -36.02 40.45 -27.12
C PHE A 321 -37.53 40.47 -27.42
N PHE A 322 -38.23 39.36 -27.20
CA PHE A 322 -39.68 39.26 -27.35
C PHE A 322 -40.43 40.22 -26.41
N LEU A 323 -40.05 40.25 -25.13
CA LEU A 323 -40.61 41.18 -24.14
C LEU A 323 -40.32 42.65 -24.50
N SER A 324 -39.11 42.94 -24.98
CA SER A 324 -38.71 44.30 -25.39
C SER A 324 -39.48 44.79 -26.63
N SER A 325 -39.64 43.92 -27.63
CA SER A 325 -40.39 44.21 -28.87
C SER A 325 -41.87 44.46 -28.60
N THR A 326 -42.48 43.65 -27.73
CA THR A 326 -43.88 43.81 -27.32
C THR A 326 -44.10 45.10 -26.52
N HIS A 327 -43.17 45.46 -25.62
CA HIS A 327 -43.25 46.72 -24.87
C HIS A 327 -43.06 47.97 -25.76
N ARG A 328 -42.21 47.90 -26.81
CA ARG A 328 -42.01 49.01 -27.76
C ARG A 328 -43.25 49.28 -28.63
N LYS A 329 -43.96 48.24 -29.06
CA LYS A 329 -45.20 48.36 -29.87
C LYS A 329 -46.36 49.01 -29.12
N ASN A 330 -46.38 48.94 -27.79
CA ASN A 330 -47.46 49.53 -26.96
C ASN A 330 -47.22 50.99 -26.56
N ARG A 331 -46.09 51.62 -26.94
CA ARG A 331 -45.76 53.03 -26.62
C ARG A 331 -46.16 54.07 -27.68
N CYS A 332 -46.89 53.72 -28.76
CA CYS A 332 -47.50 54.69 -29.68
C CYS A 332 -49.03 54.46 -29.77
N PRO A 333 -49.86 55.51 -29.62
CA PRO A 333 -49.72 56.78 -30.34
C PRO A 333 -49.50 57.99 -29.41
N ARG A 334 -48.48 58.81 -29.71
CA ARG A 334 -48.51 60.23 -29.32
C ARG A 334 -49.68 60.85 -30.09
N LEU A 335 -50.72 61.25 -29.36
CA LEU A 335 -51.67 62.24 -29.83
C LEU A 335 -50.85 63.48 -30.23
N GLU A 336 -50.89 63.85 -31.50
CA GLU A 336 -50.63 65.23 -31.89
C GLU A 336 -51.59 66.11 -31.07
N PRO A 337 -51.11 67.16 -30.39
CA PRO A 337 -52.03 68.16 -29.87
C PRO A 337 -52.66 68.84 -31.09
N PHE A 338 -53.96 68.61 -31.27
CA PHE A 338 -54.82 69.52 -32.02
C PHE A 338 -54.58 70.93 -31.45
N SER A 339 -53.78 71.72 -32.16
CA SER A 339 -53.70 73.16 -31.94
C SER A 339 -55.00 73.76 -32.45
N GLU A 340 -55.98 73.89 -31.57
CA GLU A 340 -57.05 74.87 -31.70
C GLU A 340 -56.43 76.26 -31.94
N ARG A 341 -56.59 76.77 -33.15
CA ARG A 341 -56.71 78.22 -33.39
C ARG A 341 -57.89 78.42 -34.33
N GLU A 342 -59.08 78.51 -33.74
CA GLU A 342 -60.12 79.39 -34.23
C GLU A 342 -59.69 80.83 -33.95
N GLN A 343 -59.48 81.61 -35.01
CA GLN A 343 -60.12 82.90 -35.29
C GLN A 343 -59.55 83.50 -36.58
#